data_AF-A0A1R3Y3R9-F1
#
_entry.id   AF-A0A1R3Y3R9-F1
#
_cell.length_a   1.000
_cell.length_b   1.000
_cell.length_c   1.000
_cell.angle_alpha   90.00
_cell.angle_beta   90.00
_cell.angle_gamma   90.00
#
_symmetry.space_group_name_H-M   'P 1'
#
loop_
_entity.id
_entity.type
_entity.pdbx_description
1 polymer ?
#
loop_
_entity_poly.entity_id
_entity_poly.type
_entity_poly.pdbx_seq_one_letter_code
_entity_poly.pdbx_strand_id
1 'polypeptide(L)'
;MVKDLDRRLAGCLPAVLSLFRLVYGLLFAGYGSMILFGWPVTSAQPVEFGSWPGWYAGVIELVAGLLIATGLFTRAVAFVASGEMAVAYFWMHQPYALWPIGGPPDGNGGTPAILFCFGFFLLVFTGGGIYSIDARRTVTA
;
A
#
# COMPACT_ATOMS: atom_id res chain seq x y z
N MET A 1 32.95 8.03 -12.80
CA MET A 1 32.44 6.84 -12.09
C MET A 1 31.21 7.14 -11.24
N VAL A 2 31.28 7.83 -10.09
CA VAL A 2 30.09 8.12 -9.24
C VAL A 2 29.03 8.95 -9.99
N LYS A 3 29.44 10.03 -10.66
CA LYS A 3 28.56 10.87 -11.50
C LYS A 3 27.88 10.10 -12.65
N ASP A 4 28.55 9.07 -13.18
CA ASP A 4 28.00 8.24 -14.26
C ASP A 4 26.96 7.24 -13.71
N LEU A 5 27.19 6.72 -12.51
CA LEU A 5 26.24 5.87 -11.80
C LEU A 5 24.96 6.65 -11.45
N ASP A 6 25.10 7.86 -10.89
CA ASP A 6 23.96 8.71 -10.53
C ASP A 6 23.08 9.01 -11.74
N ARG A 7 23.70 9.33 -12.88
CA ARG A 7 22.98 9.58 -14.14
C ARG A 7 22.22 8.34 -14.63
N ARG A 8 22.82 7.16 -14.51
CA ARG A 8 22.17 5.89 -14.90
C ARG A 8 20.98 5.58 -13.99
N LEU A 9 21.13 5.74 -12.68
CA LEU A 9 20.05 5.51 -11.71
C LEU A 9 18.89 6.49 -11.90
N ALA A 10 19.19 7.77 -12.13
CA ALA A 10 18.18 8.79 -12.41
C ALA A 10 17.37 8.47 -13.68
N GLY A 11 18.00 7.92 -14.71
CA GLY A 11 17.31 7.49 -15.94
C GLY A 11 16.32 6.34 -15.71
N CYS A 12 16.57 5.47 -14.73
CA CYS A 12 15.70 4.34 -14.40
C CYS A 12 14.50 4.71 -13.50
N LEU A 13 14.50 5.92 -12.92
CA LEU A 13 13.50 6.36 -11.94
C LEU A 13 12.04 6.11 -12.40
N PRO A 14 11.61 6.44 -13.64
CA PRO A 14 10.23 6.23 -14.05
C PRO A 14 9.79 4.76 -14.04
N ALA A 15 10.70 3.86 -14.42
CA ALA A 15 10.46 2.41 -14.41
C ALA A 15 10.42 1.87 -12.96
N VAL A 16 11.36 2.30 -12.13
CA VAL A 16 11.43 1.89 -10.71
C VAL A 16 10.22 2.38 -9.92
N LEU A 17 9.73 3.60 -10.16
CA LEU A 17 8.49 4.10 -9.54
C LEU A 17 7.27 3.24 -9.93
N SER A 18 7.20 2.81 -11.18
CA SER A 18 6.10 1.95 -11.65
C SER A 18 6.20 0.54 -11.04
N LEU A 19 7.41 0.02 -10.87
CA LEU A 19 7.65 -1.24 -10.17
C LEU A 19 7.30 -1.15 -8.68
N PHE A 20 7.73 -0.08 -8.01
CA PHE A 20 7.39 0.20 -6.62
C PHE A 20 5.87 0.20 -6.43
N ARG A 21 5.16 0.94 -7.27
CA ARG A 21 3.69 1.01 -7.29
C ARG A 21 3.05 -0.37 -7.48
N LEU A 22 3.53 -1.15 -8.45
CA LEU A 22 3.05 -2.50 -8.71
C LEU A 22 3.22 -3.41 -7.49
N VAL A 23 4.43 -3.44 -6.90
CA VAL A 23 4.75 -4.30 -5.76
C VAL A 23 3.95 -3.91 -4.52
N TYR A 24 3.91 -2.61 -4.16
CA TYR A 24 3.15 -2.15 -3.01
C TYR A 24 1.65 -2.40 -3.19
N GLY A 25 1.10 -2.12 -4.37
CA GLY A 25 -0.31 -2.37 -4.65
C GLY A 25 -0.68 -3.86 -4.57
N LEU A 26 0.16 -4.76 -5.11
CA LEU A 26 -0.08 -6.20 -5.04
C LEU A 26 0.04 -6.75 -3.62
N LEU A 27 1.02 -6.30 -2.83
CA LEU A 27 1.15 -6.71 -1.42
C LEU A 27 -0.07 -6.28 -0.61
N PHE A 28 -0.54 -5.05 -0.83
CA PHE A 28 -1.72 -4.52 -0.16
C PHE A 28 -2.99 -5.27 -0.54
N ALA A 29 -3.16 -5.56 -1.83
CA ALA A 29 -4.24 -6.40 -2.30
C ALA A 29 -4.17 -7.83 -1.70
N GLY A 30 -2.95 -8.32 -1.45
CA GLY A 30 -2.71 -9.57 -0.74
C GLY A 30 -3.24 -9.58 0.69
N TYR A 31 -3.00 -8.51 1.48
CA TYR A 31 -3.58 -8.37 2.82
C TYR A 31 -5.11 -8.36 2.77
N GLY A 32 -5.69 -7.58 1.85
CA GLY A 32 -7.15 -7.55 1.67
C GLY A 32 -7.72 -8.92 1.28
N SER A 33 -7.02 -9.66 0.41
CA SER A 33 -7.39 -11.03 0.04
C SER A 33 -7.33 -11.99 1.24
N MET A 34 -6.32 -11.88 2.09
CA MET A 34 -6.21 -12.68 3.31
C MET A 34 -7.36 -12.35 4.29
N ILE A 35 -7.71 -11.08 4.44
CA ILE A 35 -8.80 -10.64 5.33
C ILE A 35 -10.17 -11.11 4.83
N LEU A 36 -10.44 -10.95 3.52
CA LEU A 36 -11.77 -11.20 2.96
C LEU A 36 -12.02 -12.66 2.59
N PHE A 37 -10.98 -13.37 2.16
CA PHE A 37 -11.11 -14.70 1.58
C PHE A 37 -10.27 -15.77 2.29
N GLY A 38 -9.37 -15.38 3.20
CA GLY A 38 -8.44 -16.32 3.83
C GLY A 38 -7.47 -16.97 2.85
N TRP A 39 -7.20 -16.33 1.71
CA TRP A 39 -6.38 -16.88 0.61
C TRP A 39 -5.33 -15.85 0.13
N PRO A 40 -4.12 -16.28 -0.28
CA PRO A 40 -3.61 -17.66 -0.31
C PRO A 40 -3.15 -18.18 1.05
N VAL A 41 -3.07 -17.30 2.05
CA VAL A 41 -2.71 -17.63 3.43
C VAL A 41 -3.89 -17.26 4.32
N THR A 42 -4.31 -18.18 5.18
CA THR A 42 -5.38 -17.94 6.14
C THR A 42 -4.94 -16.94 7.20
N SER A 43 -5.79 -15.97 7.53
CA SER A 43 -5.54 -15.09 8.68
C SER A 43 -5.65 -15.88 9.99
N ALA A 44 -4.84 -15.53 10.99
CA ALA A 44 -4.95 -16.11 12.32
C ALA A 44 -6.23 -15.69 13.04
N GLN A 45 -6.85 -14.59 12.59
CA GLN A 45 -8.08 -14.03 13.11
C GLN A 45 -9.04 -13.84 11.91
N PRO A 46 -9.94 -14.79 11.66
CA PRO A 46 -10.94 -14.67 10.60
C PRO A 46 -11.82 -13.45 10.86
N VAL A 47 -12.06 -12.67 9.82
CA VAL A 47 -12.92 -11.49 9.88
C VAL A 47 -14.29 -11.86 9.31
N GLU A 48 -15.34 -11.65 10.11
CA GLU A 48 -16.71 -11.93 9.66
C GLU A 48 -17.14 -10.95 8.57
N PHE A 49 -17.98 -11.42 7.64
CA PHE A 49 -18.52 -10.59 6.56
C PHE A 49 -19.28 -9.38 7.12
N GLY A 50 -18.93 -8.18 6.64
CA GLY A 50 -19.55 -6.92 7.05
C GLY A 50 -19.18 -6.43 8.45
N SER A 51 -18.29 -7.14 9.16
CA SER A 51 -17.85 -6.74 10.50
C SER A 51 -16.98 -5.49 10.48
N TRP A 52 -17.29 -4.55 11.38
CA TRP A 52 -16.49 -3.35 11.56
C TRP A 52 -15.33 -3.60 12.55
N PRO A 53 -14.11 -3.09 12.28
CA PRO A 53 -13.65 -2.43 11.05
C PRO A 53 -13.06 -3.39 10.02
N GLY A 54 -12.73 -4.62 10.42
CA GLY A 54 -11.84 -5.50 9.67
C GLY A 54 -12.30 -5.80 8.25
N TRP A 55 -13.60 -6.04 8.04
CA TRP A 55 -14.10 -6.39 6.71
C TRP A 55 -13.95 -5.23 5.72
N TYR A 56 -14.22 -4.00 6.19
CA TYR A 56 -14.09 -2.79 5.38
C TYR A 56 -12.63 -2.47 5.07
N ALA A 57 -11.71 -2.67 6.04
CA ALA A 57 -10.28 -2.57 5.79
C ALA A 57 -9.87 -3.53 4.67
N GLY A 58 -10.25 -4.81 4.75
CA GLY A 58 -9.95 -5.79 3.70
C GLY A 58 -10.47 -5.41 2.31
N VAL A 59 -11.67 -4.82 2.22
CA VAL A 59 -12.21 -4.29 0.94
C VAL A 59 -11.36 -3.14 0.40
N ILE A 60 -11.00 -2.19 1.27
CA ILE A 60 -10.15 -1.06 0.88
C ILE A 60 -8.79 -1.57 0.42
N GLU A 61 -8.16 -2.44 1.19
CA GLU A 61 -6.84 -3.02 0.88
C GLU A 61 -6.84 -3.74 -0.47
N LEU A 62 -7.85 -4.56 -0.73
CA LEU A 62 -7.99 -5.29 -1.99
C LEU A 62 -8.19 -4.36 -3.18
N VAL A 63 -9.19 -3.49 -3.11
CA VAL A 63 -9.59 -2.64 -4.24
C VAL A 63 -8.54 -1.56 -4.49
N ALA A 64 -8.11 -0.85 -3.45
CA ALA A 64 -7.09 0.17 -3.56
C ALA A 64 -5.75 -0.43 -4.00
N GLY A 65 -5.39 -1.61 -3.49
CA GLY A 65 -4.18 -2.32 -3.90
C GLY A 65 -4.16 -2.62 -5.40
N LEU A 66 -5.24 -3.15 -5.97
CA LEU A 66 -5.34 -3.43 -7.41
C LEU A 66 -5.33 -2.16 -8.28
N LEU A 67 -6.04 -1.11 -7.85
CA LEU A 67 -6.05 0.18 -8.55
C LEU A 67 -4.67 0.85 -8.52
N ILE A 68 -3.99 0.82 -7.38
CA ILE A 68 -2.60 1.30 -7.26
C ILE A 68 -1.70 0.44 -8.13
N ALA A 69 -1.79 -0.89 -8.08
CA ALA A 69 -0.95 -1.82 -8.84
C ALA A 69 -1.07 -1.67 -10.36
N THR A 70 -2.23 -1.23 -10.85
CA THR A 70 -2.45 -0.89 -12.27
C THR A 70 -2.16 0.57 -12.60
N GLY A 71 -2.15 1.44 -11.60
CA GLY A 71 -1.90 2.87 -11.75
C GLY A 71 -3.12 3.58 -12.30
N LEU A 72 -4.30 3.20 -11.81
CA LEU A 72 -5.57 3.83 -12.14
C LEU A 72 -6.01 4.71 -10.96
N PHE A 73 -6.23 6.00 -11.22
CA PHE A 73 -6.54 7.03 -10.23
C PHE A 73 -5.50 7.11 -9.10
N THR A 74 -4.22 6.93 -9.44
CA THR A 74 -3.13 6.62 -8.48
C THR A 74 -3.11 7.57 -7.30
N ARG A 75 -3.18 8.89 -7.53
CA ARG A 75 -3.08 9.89 -6.46
C ARG A 75 -4.23 9.82 -5.46
N ALA A 76 -5.46 9.72 -5.97
CA ALA A 76 -6.65 9.67 -5.14
C ALA A 76 -6.72 8.37 -4.33
N VAL A 77 -6.48 7.24 -4.99
CA VAL A 77 -6.50 5.92 -4.34
C VAL A 77 -5.37 5.79 -3.31
N ALA A 78 -4.16 6.28 -3.63
CA ALA A 78 -3.04 6.27 -2.71
C ALA A 78 -3.28 7.15 -1.48
N PHE A 79 -4.00 8.27 -1.62
CA PHE A 79 -4.38 9.10 -0.46
C PHE A 79 -5.32 8.34 0.49
N VAL A 80 -6.32 7.65 -0.06
CA VAL A 80 -7.25 6.84 0.74
C VAL A 80 -6.54 5.69 1.44
N ALA A 81 -5.73 4.91 0.70
CA ALA A 81 -4.96 3.79 1.26
C ALA A 81 -3.94 4.26 2.31
N SER A 82 -3.32 5.42 2.11
CA SER A 82 -2.43 6.03 3.11
C SER A 82 -3.18 6.38 4.40
N GLY A 83 -4.36 7.02 4.27
CA GLY A 83 -5.20 7.38 5.42
C GLY A 83 -5.73 6.17 6.18
N GLU A 84 -6.17 5.13 5.48
CA GLU A 84 -6.62 3.87 6.08
C GLU A 84 -5.51 3.23 6.92
N MET A 85 -4.28 3.16 6.39
CA MET A 85 -3.15 2.61 7.15
C MET A 85 -2.68 3.49 8.31
N ALA A 86 -2.84 4.82 8.21
CA ALA A 86 -2.66 5.69 9.35
C ALA A 86 -3.67 5.34 10.46
N VAL A 87 -4.96 5.23 10.12
CA VAL A 87 -6.00 4.83 11.08
C VAL A 87 -5.72 3.44 11.67
N ALA A 88 -5.32 2.47 10.84
CA ALA A 88 -4.94 1.14 11.32
C ALA A 88 -3.79 1.20 12.32
N TYR A 89 -2.75 2.00 12.07
CA TYR A 89 -1.65 2.14 13.02
C TYR A 89 -2.12 2.73 14.37
N PHE A 90 -2.78 3.88 14.35
CA PHE A 90 -3.16 4.59 15.58
C PHE A 90 -4.27 3.87 16.36
N TRP A 91 -5.19 3.20 15.67
CA TRP A 91 -6.35 2.55 16.29
C TRP A 91 -6.11 1.07 16.59
N MET A 92 -5.51 0.31 15.67
CA MET A 92 -5.37 -1.14 15.81
C MET A 92 -4.00 -1.58 16.32
N HIS A 93 -2.93 -0.80 16.10
CA HIS A 93 -1.59 -1.21 16.55
C HIS A 93 -1.15 -0.48 17.81
N GLN A 94 -1.11 0.85 17.81
CA GLN A 94 -0.55 1.64 18.90
C GLN A 94 -1.08 1.31 20.32
N PRO A 95 -2.34 0.90 20.54
CA PRO A 95 -2.80 0.50 21.87
C PRO A 95 -2.04 -0.67 22.51
N TYR A 96 -1.38 -1.52 21.72
CA TYR A 96 -0.63 -2.67 22.25
C TYR A 96 0.74 -2.27 22.83
N ALA A 97 1.46 -1.34 22.19
CA ALA A 97 2.75 -0.83 22.65
C ALA A 97 3.15 0.46 21.91
N LEU A 98 4.04 1.26 22.51
CA LEU A 98 4.61 2.44 21.84
C LEU A 98 5.59 2.08 20.72
N TRP A 99 6.31 0.97 20.87
CA TRP A 99 7.33 0.57 19.90
C TRP A 99 6.68 -0.17 18.71
N PRO A 100 6.87 0.31 17.46
CA PRO A 100 6.17 -0.23 16.30
C PRO A 100 6.67 -1.59 15.82
N ILE A 101 7.90 -1.94 16.18
CA ILE A 101 8.60 -3.12 15.66
C ILE A 101 8.45 -4.29 16.64
N GLY A 102 8.15 -5.48 16.11
CA GLY A 102 7.87 -6.67 16.92
C GLY A 102 6.37 -6.80 17.25
N GLY A 103 5.93 -8.01 17.56
CA GLY A 103 4.55 -8.29 17.95
C GLY A 103 4.31 -8.12 19.46
N PRO A 104 3.04 -8.06 19.91
CA PRO A 104 2.73 -7.99 21.33
C PRO A 104 3.28 -9.19 22.11
N PRO A 105 3.75 -9.00 23.36
CA PRO A 105 3.74 -7.74 24.12
C PRO A 105 4.94 -6.82 23.87
N ASP A 106 5.99 -7.28 23.19
CA ASP A 106 7.27 -6.54 23.07
C ASP A 106 7.21 -5.36 22.08
N GLY A 107 6.29 -5.42 21.11
CA GLY A 107 6.00 -4.37 20.15
C GLY A 107 4.52 -4.39 19.77
N ASN A 108 4.12 -3.49 18.87
CA ASN A 108 2.71 -3.34 18.51
C ASN A 108 2.31 -3.96 17.15
N GLY A 109 3.28 -4.51 16.42
CA GLY A 109 3.09 -5.15 15.11
C GLY A 109 2.75 -4.18 13.98
N GLY A 110 2.80 -2.86 14.21
CA GLY A 110 2.33 -1.82 13.29
C GLY A 110 3.31 -1.42 12.19
N THR A 111 4.48 -2.08 12.09
CA THR A 111 5.46 -1.81 11.02
C THR A 111 4.84 -1.82 9.62
N PRO A 112 4.01 -2.80 9.21
CA PRO A 112 3.40 -2.78 7.88
C PRO A 112 2.51 -1.56 7.66
N ALA A 113 1.72 -1.17 8.68
CA ALA A 113 0.86 0.00 8.60
C ALA A 113 1.65 1.29 8.33
N ILE A 114 2.79 1.48 9.00
CA ILE A 114 3.68 2.62 8.75
C ILE A 114 4.22 2.58 7.32
N LEU A 115 4.74 1.42 6.88
CA LEU A 115 5.37 1.27 5.56
C LEU A 115 4.38 1.53 4.42
N PHE A 116 3.18 0.94 4.48
CA PHE A 116 2.14 1.21 3.49
C PHE A 116 1.64 2.65 3.55
N CYS A 117 1.43 3.21 4.75
CA CYS A 117 1.00 4.59 4.92
C CYS A 117 1.92 5.57 4.19
N PHE A 118 3.22 5.52 4.46
CA PHE A 118 4.19 6.44 3.84
C PHE A 118 4.53 6.06 2.40
N GLY A 119 4.52 4.77 2.04
CA GLY A 119 4.70 4.32 0.67
C GLY A 119 3.61 4.83 -0.25
N PHE A 120 2.34 4.77 0.17
CA PHE A 120 1.23 5.33 -0.59
C PHE A 120 1.20 6.85 -0.52
N PHE A 121 1.55 7.46 0.62
CA PHE A 121 1.69 8.92 0.70
C PHE A 121 2.68 9.46 -0.33
N LEU A 122 3.81 8.78 -0.55
CA LEU A 122 4.76 9.14 -1.61
C LEU A 122 4.11 9.12 -3.00
N LEU A 123 3.24 8.14 -3.30
CA LEU A 123 2.52 8.05 -4.57
C LEU A 123 1.48 9.16 -4.77
N VAL A 124 0.98 9.78 -3.70
CA VAL A 124 0.12 10.99 -3.80
C VAL A 124 0.87 12.12 -4.52
N PHE A 125 2.16 12.32 -4.20
CA PHE A 125 2.96 13.40 -4.77
C PHE A 125 3.65 13.01 -6.08
N THR A 126 4.14 11.77 -6.17
CA THR A 126 4.88 11.28 -7.34
C THR A 126 3.96 10.80 -8.48
N GLY A 127 2.73 10.38 -8.17
CA GLY A 127 1.76 9.89 -9.15
C GLY A 127 2.00 8.46 -9.64
N GLY A 128 1.33 8.07 -10.73
CA GLY A 128 1.36 6.70 -11.27
C GLY A 128 2.62 6.30 -12.04
N GLY A 129 3.42 7.28 -12.47
CA GLY A 129 4.55 7.05 -13.38
C GLY A 129 4.13 6.76 -14.82
N ILE A 130 5.10 6.66 -15.73
CA ILE A 130 4.86 6.56 -17.18
C ILE A 130 4.19 5.25 -17.61
N TYR A 131 4.32 4.18 -16.81
CA TYR A 131 3.71 2.87 -17.10
C TYR A 131 2.34 2.69 -16.40
N SER A 132 1.73 3.76 -15.91
CA SER A 132 0.39 3.72 -15.32
C SER A 132 -0.71 3.77 -16.37
N ILE A 133 -1.90 3.23 -16.04
CA ILE A 133 -3.10 3.44 -16.86
C ILE A 133 -3.44 4.93 -16.92
N ASP A 134 -3.26 5.69 -15.84
CA ASP A 134 -3.45 7.15 -15.82
C ASP A 134 -2.65 7.85 -16.93
N ALA A 135 -1.37 7.51 -17.10
CA ALA A 135 -0.54 8.09 -18.15
C ALA A 135 -1.08 7.77 -19.56
N ARG A 136 -1.60 6.55 -19.78
CA ARG A 136 -2.20 6.16 -21.07
C ARG A 136 -3.48 6.95 -21.37
N ARG A 137 -4.28 7.27 -20.34
CA ARG A 137 -5.53 8.05 -20.50
C ARG A 137 -5.27 9.50 -20.91
N THR A 138 -4.20 10.11 -20.39
CA THR A 138 -3.82 11.48 -20.73
C THR A 138 -3.25 11.60 -22.15
N VAL A 139 -2.63 10.54 -22.68
CA VAL A 139 -2.09 10.53 -24.06
C VAL A 139 -3.20 10.38 -25.11
N THR A 140 -4.33 9.77 -24.75
CA THR A 140 -5.47 9.54 -25.65
C THR A 140 -6.54 10.64 -25.61
N ALA A 141 -6.38 11.66 -24.76
CA ALA A 141 -7.28 12.80 -24.63
C ALA A 141 -6.69 14.02 -25.34
#